data_AF-A0A0B7NJR0-F1
#
_entry.id   AF-A0A0B7NJR0-F1
#
_cell.length_a   1.000
_cell.length_b   1.000
_cell.length_c   1.000
_cell.angle_alpha   90.00
_cell.angle_beta   90.00
_cell.angle_gamma   90.00
#
_symmetry.space_group_name_H-M   'P 1'
#
loop_
_entity.id
_entity.type
_entity.pdbx_description
1 polymer ?
#
loop_
_entity_poly.entity_id
_entity_poly.type
_entity_poly.pdbx_seq_one_letter_code
_entity_poly.pdbx_strand_id
1 'polypeptide(L)'
;MDDNDDADLSPIIMLIKFPRLRKLSARNRKENTNLEVDTKLLQEMLKFGSLKSNSLPIEKLNIYHYYMDFEPHLLAYQKTWNKLSIHPHVELDIRHCGYLPDDQKETELEQELSLLEQRIQRLQTQQEGQRRATQEQQPDDPRFKSRIDRCQRILCVDAQCWSCGYHFEHCWKCVPVCQGCKGKRIPPMANDNQIRLKYRRQLQSKHQPMADEDEFSVFR
;
A
#
# COMPACT_ATOMS: atom_id res chain seq x y z
N MET A 1 -11.51 13.65 -18.41
CA MET A 1 -10.49 14.61 -17.91
C MET A 1 -10.25 14.17 -16.49
N ASP A 2 -9.33 13.24 -16.28
CA ASP A 2 -9.34 12.38 -15.08
C ASP A 2 -8.17 12.65 -14.13
N ASP A 3 -7.31 13.62 -14.47
CA ASP A 3 -6.09 13.98 -13.72
C ASP A 3 -6.11 15.47 -13.32
N ASN A 4 -7.14 15.91 -12.59
CA ASN A 4 -7.20 17.28 -12.05
C ASN A 4 -6.66 17.29 -10.60
N ASP A 5 -5.36 17.03 -10.45
CA ASP A 5 -4.62 17.09 -9.18
C ASP A 5 -4.30 18.55 -8.81
N ASP A 6 -5.34 19.34 -8.54
CA ASP A 6 -5.20 20.70 -8.01
C ASP A 6 -4.77 20.61 -6.53
N ALA A 7 -3.62 21.19 -6.20
CA ALA A 7 -3.04 21.14 -4.85
C ALA A 7 -3.93 21.86 -3.81
N ASP A 8 -4.74 22.82 -4.26
CA ASP A 8 -5.51 23.70 -3.38
C ASP A 8 -6.94 23.19 -3.13
N LEU A 9 -7.42 22.21 -3.91
CA LEU A 9 -8.79 21.70 -3.78
C LEU A 9 -8.86 20.48 -2.87
N SER A 10 -9.64 20.58 -1.79
CA SER A 10 -10.00 19.43 -0.94
C SER A 10 -10.67 18.31 -1.77
N PRO A 11 -10.51 17.01 -1.41
CA PRO A 11 -11.13 15.92 -2.13
C PRO A 11 -12.65 16.07 -2.15
N ILE A 12 -13.21 16.68 -1.09
CA ILE A 12 -14.63 16.97 -0.95
C ILE A 12 -15.08 18.03 -1.95
N ILE A 13 -14.26 19.06 -2.19
CA ILE A 13 -14.55 20.07 -3.21
C ILE A 13 -14.53 19.42 -4.60
N MET A 14 -13.59 18.50 -4.85
CA MET A 14 -13.55 17.75 -6.11
C MET A 14 -14.81 16.90 -6.31
N LEU A 15 -15.34 16.27 -5.26
CA LEU A 15 -16.60 15.52 -5.34
C LEU A 15 -17.79 16.41 -5.72
N ILE A 16 -17.87 17.62 -5.15
CA ILE A 16 -18.96 18.57 -5.44
C ILE A 16 -18.84 19.11 -6.87
N LYS A 17 -17.62 19.49 -7.28
CA LYS A 17 -17.37 20.05 -8.62
C LYS A 17 -17.51 19.01 -9.73
N PHE A 18 -17.17 17.75 -9.46
CA PHE A 18 -17.10 16.69 -10.46
C PHE A 18 -17.91 15.46 -10.00
N PRO A 19 -19.25 15.49 -10.09
CA PRO A 19 -20.11 14.42 -9.57
C PRO A 19 -19.96 13.07 -10.32
N ARG A 20 -19.30 13.05 -11.48
CA ARG A 20 -19.02 11.84 -12.28
C ARG A 20 -17.58 11.37 -12.15
N LEU A 21 -16.83 11.90 -11.18
CA LEU A 21 -15.44 11.54 -10.97
C LEU A 21 -15.33 10.07 -10.56
N ARG A 22 -14.54 9.30 -11.31
CA ARG A 22 -14.26 7.89 -11.01
C ARG A 22 -12.94 7.69 -10.28
N LYS A 23 -11.99 8.55 -10.56
CA LYS A 23 -10.65 8.51 -9.96
C LYS A 23 -10.42 9.84 -9.29
N LEU A 24 -10.16 9.81 -8.00
CA LEU A 24 -9.74 11.00 -7.28
C LEU A 24 -8.26 10.84 -6.96
N SER A 25 -7.48 11.82 -7.37
CA SER A 25 -6.08 11.92 -7.02
C SER A 25 -5.90 13.12 -6.11
N ALA A 26 -5.10 12.95 -5.07
CA ALA A 26 -4.70 13.99 -4.14
C ALA A 26 -3.18 14.00 -3.96
N ARG A 27 -2.42 13.41 -4.89
CA ARG A 27 -0.96 13.20 -4.76
C ARG A 27 -0.15 14.48 -4.61
N ASN A 28 -0.67 15.60 -5.09
CA ASN A 28 -0.04 16.92 -4.98
C ASN A 28 -0.33 17.63 -3.64
N ARG A 29 -1.24 17.13 -2.81
CA ARG A 29 -1.72 17.78 -1.57
C ARG A 29 -0.92 17.41 -0.31
N LYS A 30 0.40 17.22 -0.44
CA LYS A 30 1.26 16.68 0.62
C LYS A 30 1.14 17.37 1.99
N GLU A 31 0.83 18.67 2.03
CA GLU A 31 0.72 19.48 3.26
C GLU A 31 -0.72 19.55 3.80
N ASN A 32 -1.71 19.23 2.96
CA ASN A 32 -3.14 19.44 3.25
C ASN A 32 -3.95 18.13 3.30
N THR A 33 -3.34 16.99 3.02
CA THR A 33 -3.98 15.67 3.14
C THR A 33 -4.07 15.30 4.62
N ASN A 34 -5.28 15.35 5.17
CA ASN A 34 -5.58 14.92 6.53
C ASN A 34 -6.75 13.93 6.49
N LEU A 35 -6.42 12.63 6.49
CA LEU A 35 -7.43 11.58 6.34
C LEU A 35 -8.40 11.53 7.52
N GLU A 36 -7.98 11.92 8.72
CA GLU A 36 -8.87 11.98 9.89
C GLU A 36 -9.98 13.01 9.69
N VAL A 37 -9.60 14.24 9.34
CA VAL A 37 -10.52 15.35 9.12
C VAL A 37 -11.43 15.06 7.93
N ASP A 38 -10.86 14.57 6.82
CA ASP A 38 -11.64 14.19 5.64
C ASP A 38 -12.63 13.07 5.95
N THR A 39 -12.22 12.05 6.73
CA THR A 39 -13.12 10.97 7.17
C THR A 39 -14.29 11.52 7.98
N LYS A 40 -14.02 12.37 8.97
CA LYS A 40 -15.05 12.96 9.84
C LYS A 40 -16.04 13.79 9.02
N LEU A 41 -15.54 14.64 8.13
CA LEU A 41 -16.38 15.51 7.31
C LEU A 41 -17.25 14.68 6.33
N LEU A 42 -16.70 13.66 5.70
CA LEU A 42 -17.47 12.73 4.84
C LEU A 42 -18.56 11.98 5.63
N GLN A 43 -18.25 11.54 6.85
CA GLN A 43 -19.22 10.89 7.74
C GLN A 43 -20.33 11.84 8.18
N GLU A 44 -20.02 13.11 8.45
CA GLU A 44 -21.02 14.14 8.74
C GLU A 44 -21.93 14.40 7.53
N MET A 45 -21.35 14.55 6.33
CA MET A 45 -22.12 14.72 5.10
C MET A 45 -23.07 13.55 4.82
N LEU A 46 -22.65 12.32 5.14
CA LEU A 46 -23.52 11.13 5.11
C LEU A 46 -24.64 11.23 6.16
N LYS A 47 -24.30 11.61 7.39
CA LYS A 47 -25.24 11.70 8.51
C LYS A 47 -26.34 12.74 8.26
N PHE A 48 -25.98 13.89 7.67
CA PHE A 48 -26.91 14.98 7.37
C PHE A 48 -27.61 14.85 6.01
N GLY A 49 -27.27 13.82 5.22
CA GLY A 49 -27.90 13.56 3.93
C GLY A 49 -27.41 14.46 2.78
N SER A 50 -26.38 15.26 2.99
CA SER A 50 -25.72 16.04 1.93
C SER A 50 -25.08 15.13 0.87
N LEU A 51 -24.60 13.96 1.29
CA LEU A 51 -24.17 12.87 0.42
C LEU A 51 -25.00 11.63 0.71
N LYS A 52 -25.47 10.95 -0.35
CA LYS A 52 -26.18 9.67 -0.22
C LYS A 52 -25.16 8.53 -0.20
N SER A 53 -25.43 7.50 0.59
CA SER A 53 -24.66 6.25 0.51
C SER A 53 -24.80 5.62 -0.88
N ASN A 54 -23.76 4.95 -1.36
CA ASN A 54 -23.72 4.27 -2.65
C ASN A 54 -24.17 5.18 -3.81
N SER A 55 -23.70 6.42 -3.85
CA SER A 55 -24.12 7.41 -4.85
C SER A 55 -23.00 7.90 -5.75
N LEU A 56 -21.75 7.81 -5.30
CA LEU A 56 -20.60 8.33 -6.04
C LEU A 56 -19.99 7.24 -6.93
N PRO A 57 -19.66 7.51 -8.21
CA PRO A 57 -19.05 6.53 -9.10
C PRO A 57 -17.54 6.38 -8.88
N ILE A 58 -17.04 6.52 -7.65
CA ILE A 58 -15.61 6.52 -7.33
C ILE A 58 -15.09 5.09 -7.27
N GLU A 59 -14.14 4.77 -8.14
CA GLU A 59 -13.50 3.46 -8.25
C GLU A 59 -12.14 3.44 -7.54
N LYS A 60 -11.36 4.52 -7.66
CA LYS A 60 -9.97 4.57 -7.18
C LYS A 60 -9.60 5.91 -6.55
N LEU A 61 -8.82 5.85 -5.48
CA LEU A 61 -8.27 7.00 -4.75
C LEU A 61 -6.75 6.91 -4.70
N ASN A 62 -6.08 7.93 -5.24
CA ASN A 62 -4.64 8.07 -5.21
C ASN A 62 -4.24 9.12 -4.17
N ILE A 63 -3.87 8.68 -2.97
CA ILE A 63 -3.61 9.53 -1.80
C ILE A 63 -2.22 9.34 -1.18
N TYR A 64 -1.45 8.35 -1.66
CA TYR A 64 -0.12 8.07 -1.11
C TYR A 64 0.84 9.25 -1.29
N HIS A 65 1.55 9.60 -0.21
CA HIS A 65 2.64 10.55 -0.22
C HIS A 65 3.90 9.97 0.45
N TYR A 66 5.08 10.35 -0.04
CA TYR A 66 6.35 9.88 0.53
C TYR A 66 6.60 10.29 1.99
N TYR A 67 5.89 11.33 2.47
CA TYR A 67 5.98 11.82 3.84
C TYR A 67 4.97 11.16 4.78
N MET A 68 3.99 10.45 4.23
CA MET A 68 3.06 9.65 5.02
C MET A 68 3.73 8.32 5.33
N ASP A 69 4.36 8.27 6.50
CA ASP A 69 5.05 7.08 7.00
C ASP A 69 4.10 6.17 7.79
N PHE A 70 3.07 6.73 8.42
CA PHE A 70 2.10 6.07 9.30
C PHE A 70 0.74 6.76 9.17
N GLU A 71 -0.34 5.99 9.12
CA GLU A 71 -1.70 6.53 8.99
C GLU A 71 -2.71 5.65 9.76
N PRO A 72 -3.09 6.04 11.00
CA PRO A 72 -3.97 5.21 11.82
C PRO A 72 -5.43 5.21 11.33
N HIS A 73 -5.85 6.20 10.54
CA HIS A 73 -7.23 6.33 10.10
C HIS A 73 -7.50 5.67 8.74
N LEU A 74 -6.51 4.98 8.15
CA LEU A 74 -6.65 4.39 6.81
C LEU A 74 -7.84 3.43 6.68
N LEU A 75 -8.08 2.60 7.69
CA LEU A 75 -9.22 1.67 7.70
C LEU A 75 -10.57 2.40 7.79
N ALA A 76 -10.64 3.45 8.60
CA ALA A 76 -11.87 4.25 8.72
C ALA A 76 -12.14 5.02 7.41
N TYR A 77 -11.09 5.54 6.79
CA TYR A 77 -11.12 6.19 5.49
C TYR A 77 -11.64 5.25 4.40
N GLN A 78 -11.03 4.06 4.24
CA GLN A 78 -11.47 3.01 3.32
C GLN A 78 -12.96 2.66 3.49
N LYS A 79 -13.39 2.41 4.74
CA LYS A 79 -14.79 2.06 5.05
C LYS A 79 -15.75 3.18 4.67
N THR A 80 -15.34 4.43 4.86
CA THR A 80 -16.17 5.60 4.54
C THR A 80 -16.34 5.74 3.03
N TRP A 81 -15.27 5.53 2.26
CA TRP A 81 -15.34 5.53 0.80
C TRP A 81 -16.13 4.37 0.21
N ASN A 82 -15.98 3.16 0.75
CA ASN A 82 -16.78 2.01 0.32
C ASN A 82 -18.29 2.23 0.56
N LYS A 83 -18.67 3.01 1.59
CA LYS A 83 -20.08 3.37 1.83
C LYS A 83 -20.60 4.48 0.92
N LEU A 84 -19.72 5.35 0.44
CA LEU A 84 -20.08 6.47 -0.44
C LEU A 84 -20.17 6.02 -1.90
N SER A 85 -19.29 5.10 -2.29
CA SER A 85 -19.18 4.63 -3.66
C SER A 85 -20.30 3.65 -4.04
N ILE A 86 -20.72 3.70 -5.31
CA ILE A 86 -21.55 2.66 -5.92
C ILE A 86 -20.83 1.31 -6.01
N HIS A 87 -19.49 1.33 -5.98
CA HIS A 87 -18.67 0.15 -6.07
C HIS A 87 -18.53 -0.52 -4.69
N PRO A 88 -18.52 -1.86 -4.63
CA PRO A 88 -18.41 -2.58 -3.36
C PRO A 88 -17.08 -2.33 -2.65
N HIS A 89 -16.03 -2.04 -3.41
CA HIS A 89 -14.70 -1.75 -2.90
C HIS A 89 -14.07 -0.63 -3.73
N VAL A 90 -13.57 0.40 -3.05
CA VAL A 90 -12.81 1.50 -3.66
C VAL A 90 -11.31 1.20 -3.52
N GLU A 91 -10.57 1.23 -4.62
CA GLU A 91 -9.13 0.97 -4.59
C GLU A 91 -8.36 2.15 -3.99
N LEU A 92 -7.56 1.91 -2.96
CA LEU A 92 -6.61 2.90 -2.44
C LEU A 92 -5.20 2.58 -2.93
N ASP A 93 -4.43 3.58 -3.34
CA ASP A 93 -3.03 3.41 -3.76
C ASP A 93 -2.03 3.25 -2.58
N ILE A 94 -2.55 3.07 -1.37
CA ILE A 94 -1.83 2.97 -0.11
C ILE A 94 -2.20 1.67 0.62
N ARG A 95 -1.21 1.02 1.23
CA ARG A 95 -1.40 -0.18 2.07
C ARG A 95 -0.47 -0.20 3.27
N HIS A 96 -0.82 -0.98 4.29
CA HIS A 96 0.06 -1.23 5.43
C HIS A 96 1.21 -2.20 5.08
N CYS A 97 2.36 -1.99 5.71
CA CYS A 97 3.56 -2.81 5.54
C CYS A 97 3.33 -4.24 6.01
N GLY A 98 3.54 -5.20 5.10
CA GLY A 98 3.35 -6.62 5.40
C GLY A 98 1.88 -7.02 5.60
N TYR A 99 0.92 -6.17 5.21
CA TYR A 99 -0.49 -6.54 5.18
C TYR A 99 -0.81 -7.09 3.79
N LEU A 100 -0.99 -8.41 3.71
CA LEU A 100 -1.53 -9.06 2.52
C LEU A 100 -3.05 -8.79 2.42
N PRO A 101 -3.63 -8.72 1.20
CA PRO A 101 -5.06 -8.55 0.98
C PRO A 101 -5.89 -9.58 1.75
N ASP A 102 -7.13 -9.25 2.12
CA ASP A 102 -7.98 -10.12 2.95
C ASP A 102 -8.20 -11.51 2.31
N ASP A 103 -8.19 -11.61 0.97
CA ASP A 103 -8.28 -12.87 0.21
C ASP A 103 -7.11 -13.84 0.48
N GLN A 104 -5.98 -13.35 0.99
CA GLN A 104 -4.82 -14.16 1.37
C GLN A 104 -4.74 -14.38 2.89
N LYS A 105 -5.49 -13.62 3.70
CA LYS A 105 -5.55 -13.79 5.16
C LYS A 105 -6.34 -15.01 5.56
N GLU A 106 -7.37 -15.39 4.81
CA GLU A 106 -8.12 -16.62 5.09
C GLU A 106 -7.16 -17.82 5.07
N THR A 107 -6.28 -17.89 4.06
CA THR A 107 -5.22 -18.91 3.99
C THR A 107 -4.18 -18.84 5.11
N GLU A 108 -3.79 -17.65 5.58
CA GLU A 108 -2.86 -17.53 6.73
C GLU A 108 -3.53 -17.93 8.05
N LEU A 109 -4.79 -17.51 8.26
CA LEU A 109 -5.57 -17.84 9.45
C LEU A 109 -5.88 -19.34 9.51
N GLU A 110 -6.20 -19.95 8.38
CA GLU A 110 -6.38 -21.40 8.25
C GLU A 110 -5.07 -22.16 8.55
N GLN A 111 -3.93 -21.67 8.07
CA GLN A 111 -2.62 -22.23 8.40
C GLN A 111 -2.29 -22.10 9.89
N GLU A 112 -2.57 -20.95 10.50
CA GLU A 112 -2.39 -20.72 11.94
C GLU A 112 -3.28 -21.63 12.78
N LEU A 113 -4.55 -21.81 12.38
CA LEU A 113 -5.48 -22.73 13.04
C LEU A 113 -5.02 -24.18 12.94
N SER A 114 -4.57 -24.62 11.75
CA SER A 114 -4.05 -25.99 11.54
C SER A 114 -2.82 -26.28 12.40
N LEU A 115 -1.92 -25.30 12.54
CA LEU A 115 -0.76 -25.40 13.44
C LEU A 115 -1.16 -25.46 14.92
N LEU A 116 -2.19 -24.70 15.31
CA LEU A 116 -2.74 -24.74 16.67
C LEU A 116 -3.39 -26.10 16.98
N GLU A 117 -4.16 -26.64 16.05
CA GLU A 117 -4.80 -27.96 16.18
C GLU A 117 -3.76 -29.08 16.33
N GLN A 118 -2.70 -29.08 15.50
CA GLN A 118 -1.59 -30.03 15.66
C GLN A 118 -0.92 -29.93 17.03
N ARG A 119 -0.82 -28.71 17.59
CA ARG A 119 -0.23 -28.49 18.90
C ARG A 119 -1.12 -29.00 20.03
N ILE A 120 -2.43 -28.75 19.95
CA ILE A 120 -3.42 -29.28 20.90
C ILE A 120 -3.40 -30.80 20.89
N GLN A 121 -3.36 -31.41 19.71
CA GLN A 121 -3.31 -32.87 19.55
C GLN A 121 -2.05 -33.46 20.20
N ARG A 122 -0.87 -32.86 19.99
CA ARG A 122 0.38 -33.28 20.65
C ARG A 122 0.33 -33.14 22.17
N LEU A 123 -0.24 -32.04 22.68
CA LEU A 123 -0.37 -31.81 24.12
C LEU A 123 -1.34 -32.82 24.77
N GLN A 124 -2.43 -33.17 24.09
CA GLN A 124 -3.35 -34.22 24.54
C GLN A 124 -2.65 -35.59 24.58
N THR A 125 -1.88 -35.95 23.55
CA THR A 125 -1.10 -37.20 23.54
C THR A 125 -0.04 -37.24 24.65
N GLN A 126 0.58 -36.09 24.98
CA GLN A 126 1.52 -35.99 26.11
C GLN A 126 0.82 -36.10 27.47
N GLN A 127 -0.36 -35.48 27.65
CA GLN A 127 -1.14 -35.58 28.89
C GLN A 127 -1.66 -37.00 29.15
N GLU A 128 -2.02 -37.75 28.10
CA GLU A 128 -2.42 -39.15 28.22
C GLU A 128 -1.23 -40.06 28.60
N GLY A 129 0.00 -39.68 28.24
CA GLY A 129 1.23 -40.36 28.66
C GLY A 129 1.76 -39.98 30.05
N GLN A 130 1.46 -38.79 30.56
CA GLN A 130 2.06 -38.21 31.78
C GLN A 130 1.24 -38.35 33.08
N ARG A 131 0.30 -39.30 33.16
CA ARG A 131 -0.24 -39.72 34.48
C ARG A 131 0.74 -40.52 35.34
N ARG A 132 1.99 -40.69 34.91
CA ARG A 132 3.12 -41.06 35.76
C ARG A 132 4.33 -40.19 35.42
N ALA A 133 4.90 -39.58 36.45
CA ALA A 133 6.19 -38.89 36.51
C ALA A 133 6.22 -37.38 36.14
N THR A 134 6.25 -36.59 37.22
CA THR A 134 7.27 -35.57 37.54
C THR A 134 7.10 -34.15 36.98
N GLN A 135 7.13 -33.22 37.95
CA GLN A 135 7.45 -31.80 37.83
C GLN A 135 8.69 -31.58 36.95
N GLU A 136 8.63 -30.69 35.97
CA GLU A 136 9.80 -29.95 35.52
C GLU A 136 9.40 -28.62 34.88
N GLN A 137 9.87 -27.55 35.52
CA GLN A 137 10.32 -26.26 35.00
C GLN A 137 9.63 -25.73 33.74
N GLN A 138 8.80 -24.69 33.92
CA GLN A 138 8.44 -23.76 32.85
C GLN A 138 9.71 -23.14 32.25
N PRO A 139 9.99 -23.31 30.96
CA PRO A 139 10.91 -22.44 30.26
C PRO A 139 10.16 -21.13 29.95
N ASP A 140 10.74 -19.99 30.32
CA ASP A 140 10.42 -18.71 29.71
C ASP A 140 10.57 -18.84 28.19
N ASP A 141 9.47 -19.11 27.48
CA ASP A 141 9.47 -19.29 26.02
C ASP A 141 9.63 -17.92 25.36
N PRO A 142 10.76 -17.62 24.70
CA PRO A 142 10.96 -16.36 23.99
C PRO A 142 9.97 -16.19 22.81
N ARG A 143 9.17 -17.21 22.49
CA ARG A 143 8.12 -17.15 21.47
C ARG A 143 6.89 -16.34 21.89
N PHE A 144 6.69 -15.99 23.16
CA PHE A 144 5.64 -15.02 23.53
C PHE A 144 6.01 -13.56 23.20
N LYS A 145 7.28 -13.29 22.84
CA LYS A 145 7.70 -12.01 22.24
C LYS A 145 7.43 -11.93 20.73
N SER A 146 6.90 -12.98 20.09
CA SER A 146 6.49 -12.95 18.69
C SER A 146 5.04 -12.49 18.51
N ARG A 147 4.51 -11.64 19.41
CA ARG A 147 3.63 -10.58 18.93
C ARG A 147 4.51 -9.64 18.13
N ILE A 148 4.84 -10.05 16.91
CA ILE A 148 5.55 -9.26 15.92
C ILE A 148 4.83 -7.92 15.92
N ASP A 149 5.53 -6.86 16.35
CA ASP A 149 5.10 -5.49 16.14
C ASP A 149 4.90 -5.32 14.63
N ARG A 150 3.68 -5.61 14.18
CA ARG A 150 3.31 -5.54 12.77
C ARG A 150 3.59 -4.11 12.37
N CYS A 151 4.48 -3.94 11.40
CA CYS A 151 4.92 -2.63 10.99
C CYS A 151 3.71 -1.83 10.55
N GLN A 152 3.34 -0.81 11.32
CA GLN A 152 2.17 0.02 11.00
C GLN A 152 2.48 1.04 9.91
N ARG A 153 3.70 1.01 9.35
CA ARG A 153 4.07 1.92 8.27
C ARG A 153 3.27 1.62 7.02
N ILE A 154 3.08 2.63 6.22
CA ILE A 154 2.36 2.54 4.95
C ILE A 154 3.32 2.59 3.77
N LEU A 155 2.91 2.01 2.65
CA LEU A 155 3.62 2.05 1.38
C LEU A 155 2.62 2.15 0.24
N CYS A 156 3.09 2.62 -0.91
CA CYS A 156 2.29 2.59 -2.13
C CYS A 156 2.03 1.14 -2.57
N VAL A 157 0.83 0.87 -3.06
CA VAL A 157 0.45 -0.44 -3.61
C VAL A 157 1.35 -0.82 -4.79
N ASP A 158 1.64 0.15 -5.66
CA ASP A 158 2.45 -0.03 -6.87
C ASP A 158 3.97 0.14 -6.62
N ALA A 159 4.40 0.17 -5.35
CA ALA A 159 5.81 0.36 -5.02
C ALA A 159 6.68 -0.77 -5.60
N GLN A 160 7.70 -0.41 -6.37
CA GLN A 160 8.58 -1.37 -7.05
C GLN A 160 10.04 -0.92 -7.05
N CYS A 161 10.96 -1.87 -7.21
CA CYS A 161 12.38 -1.60 -7.28
C CYS A 161 12.75 -0.88 -8.59
N TRP A 162 13.40 0.29 -8.49
CA TRP A 162 13.85 1.04 -9.67
C TRP A 162 14.81 0.26 -10.59
N SER A 163 15.60 -0.65 -10.02
CA SER A 163 16.61 -1.41 -10.74
C SER A 163 15.99 -2.60 -11.49
N CYS A 164 15.30 -3.49 -10.77
CA CYS A 164 14.81 -4.77 -11.29
C CYS A 164 13.28 -4.90 -11.44
N GLY A 165 12.50 -3.91 -11.03
CA GLY A 165 11.02 -3.94 -11.14
C GLY A 165 10.32 -4.81 -10.09
N TYR A 166 11.03 -5.39 -9.13
CA TYR A 166 10.42 -6.22 -8.09
C TYR A 166 9.42 -5.42 -7.23
N HIS A 167 8.17 -5.90 -7.09
CA HIS A 167 7.13 -5.28 -6.27
C HIS A 167 7.39 -5.44 -4.77
N PHE A 168 7.25 -4.34 -4.03
CA PHE A 168 7.56 -4.31 -2.61
C PHE A 168 6.32 -4.55 -1.75
N GLU A 169 6.26 -5.68 -1.04
CA GLU A 169 5.22 -5.96 -0.02
C GLU A 169 5.50 -5.29 1.33
N HIS A 170 6.78 -5.03 1.60
CA HIS A 170 7.26 -4.50 2.86
C HIS A 170 7.98 -3.18 2.65
N CYS A 171 7.87 -2.28 3.63
CA CYS A 171 8.57 -1.00 3.60
C CYS A 171 10.10 -1.20 3.65
N TRP A 172 10.83 -0.19 3.17
CA TRP A 172 12.28 -0.21 3.08
C TRP A 172 13.01 -0.28 4.43
N LYS A 173 12.32 0.02 5.54
CA LYS A 173 12.87 -0.13 6.91
C LYS A 173 12.76 -1.57 7.42
N CYS A 174 11.65 -2.25 7.14
CA CYS A 174 11.49 -3.67 7.49
C CYS A 174 12.37 -4.57 6.63
N VAL A 175 12.48 -4.26 5.34
CA VAL A 175 13.25 -5.06 4.38
C VAL A 175 14.21 -4.12 3.65
N PRO A 176 15.45 -3.92 4.15
CA PRO A 176 16.42 -2.97 3.61
C PRO A 176 17.09 -3.43 2.31
N VAL A 177 16.81 -4.66 1.85
CA VAL A 177 17.41 -5.26 0.65
C VAL A 177 16.31 -5.69 -0.32
N CYS A 178 16.51 -5.46 -1.62
CA CYS A 178 15.56 -5.89 -2.64
C CYS A 178 15.54 -7.43 -2.72
N GLN A 179 14.35 -8.05 -2.67
CA GLN A 179 14.26 -9.51 -2.74
C GLN A 179 14.56 -10.04 -4.15
N GLY A 180 14.30 -9.24 -5.21
CA GLY A 180 14.66 -9.54 -6.60
C GLY A 180 16.16 -9.42 -6.87
N CYS A 181 16.71 -8.20 -6.90
CA CYS A 181 18.12 -7.99 -7.30
C CYS A 181 19.14 -8.01 -6.16
N LYS A 182 18.73 -8.23 -4.90
CA LYS A 182 19.59 -8.21 -3.70
C LYS A 182 20.35 -6.89 -3.45
N GLY A 183 20.08 -5.84 -4.23
CA GLY A 183 20.61 -4.51 -3.99
C GLY A 183 20.01 -3.84 -2.75
N LYS A 184 20.73 -2.90 -2.13
CA LYS A 184 20.23 -2.09 -1.02
C LYS A 184 19.03 -1.25 -1.47
N ARG A 185 17.92 -1.32 -0.74
CA ARG A 185 16.74 -0.46 -0.98
C ARG A 185 17.06 0.97 -0.56
N ILE A 186 16.49 1.92 -1.30
CA ILE A 186 16.54 3.34 -1.00
C ILE A 186 15.13 3.82 -0.61
N PRO A 187 15.00 4.96 0.10
CA PRO A 187 13.69 5.50 0.47
C PRO A 187 12.78 5.73 -0.74
N PRO A 188 11.44 5.69 -0.58
CA PRO A 188 10.47 5.75 -1.68
C PRO A 188 10.69 6.93 -2.63
N MET A 189 10.88 8.15 -2.09
CA MET A 189 11.14 9.34 -2.91
C MET A 189 12.40 9.19 -3.79
N ALA A 190 13.47 8.63 -3.24
CA ALA A 190 14.70 8.41 -3.99
C ALA A 190 14.54 7.30 -5.04
N ASN A 191 13.80 6.24 -4.71
CA ASN A 191 13.49 5.14 -5.61
C ASN A 191 12.71 5.64 -6.84
N ASP A 192 11.65 6.42 -6.62
CA ASP A 192 10.79 6.89 -7.71
C ASP A 192 11.49 7.93 -8.59
N ASN A 193 12.37 8.76 -8.00
CA ASN A 193 13.24 9.63 -8.77
C ASN A 193 14.16 8.85 -9.72
N GLN A 194 14.70 7.70 -9.28
CA GLN A 194 15.50 6.82 -10.15
C GLN A 194 14.66 6.20 -11.28
N ILE A 195 13.43 5.77 -10.98
CA ILE A 195 12.48 5.27 -12.01
C ILE A 195 12.23 6.34 -13.07
N ARG A 196 11.93 7.57 -12.64
CA ARG A 196 11.68 8.70 -13.54
C ARG A 196 12.89 9.03 -14.40
N LEU A 197 14.10 9.04 -13.82
CA LEU A 197 15.34 9.29 -14.56
C LEU A 197 15.63 8.18 -15.60
N LYS A 198 15.42 6.91 -15.23
CA LYS A 198 15.56 5.77 -16.15
C LYS A 198 14.59 5.89 -17.33
N TYR A 199 13.33 6.21 -17.08
CA TYR A 199 12.32 6.41 -18.12
C TYR A 199 12.67 7.57 -19.05
N ARG A 200 13.12 8.71 -18.48
CA ARG A 200 13.55 9.88 -19.28
C ARG A 200 14.72 9.56 -20.21
N ARG A 201 15.72 8.80 -19.74
CA ARG A 201 16.86 8.36 -20.57
C ARG A 201 16.41 7.45 -21.71
N GLN A 202 15.50 6.51 -21.45
CA GLN A 202 14.96 5.61 -22.47
C GLN A 202 14.18 6.34 -23.56
N LEU A 203 13.42 7.38 -23.21
CA LEU A 203 12.73 8.23 -24.19
C LEU A 203 13.72 9.04 -25.04
N GLN A 204 14.78 9.58 -24.44
CA GLN A 204 15.81 10.32 -25.16
C GLN A 204 16.58 9.44 -26.15
N SER A 205 16.94 8.21 -25.77
CA SER A 205 17.60 7.26 -26.69
C SER A 205 16.71 6.84 -27.87
N LYS A 206 15.38 6.87 -27.71
CA LYS A 206 14.44 6.56 -28.79
C LYS A 206 14.18 7.74 -29.73
N HIS A 207 14.48 8.96 -29.29
CA HIS A 207 14.27 10.20 -30.04
C HIS A 207 15.58 10.83 -30.55
N GLN A 208 16.72 10.12 -30.49
CA GLN A 208 17.82 10.44 -31.39
C GLN A 208 17.38 9.98 -32.79
N PRO A 209 17.01 10.89 -33.72
CA PRO A 209 17.04 10.50 -35.11
C PRO A 209 18.47 10.02 -35.36
N MET A 210 18.59 8.89 -36.06
CA MET A 210 19.82 8.58 -36.77
C MET A 210 20.10 9.84 -37.59
N ALA A 211 21.05 10.67 -37.12
CA ALA A 211 21.55 11.76 -37.92
C ALA A 211 22.16 11.05 -39.11
N ASP A 212 21.45 11.13 -40.23
CA ASP A 212 21.82 10.54 -41.50
C ASP A 212 23.29 10.79 -41.74
N GLU A 213 24.01 9.69 -41.94
CA GLU A 213 25.21 9.68 -42.74
C GLU A 213 24.83 10.26 -44.12
N ASP A 214 25.24 11.48 -44.45
CA ASP A 214 25.89 11.81 -45.72
C ASP A 214 26.11 13.32 -45.97
N GLU A 215 27.03 13.59 -46.91
CA GLU A 215 27.38 14.87 -47.53
C GLU A 215 28.34 15.81 -46.79
N PHE A 216 29.60 15.41 -46.57
CA PHE A 216 30.76 16.31 -46.76
C PHE A 216 32.06 15.49 -46.87
N SER A 217 32.23 14.79 -48.00
CA SER A 217 33.55 14.27 -48.42
C SER A 217 33.93 14.93 -49.74
N VAL A 218 34.54 16.11 -49.65
CA VAL A 218 35.06 16.89 -50.78
C VAL A 218 36.58 16.90 -50.69
N PHE A 219 37.22 15.78 -50.99
CA PHE A 219 38.64 15.75 -51.38
C PHE A 219 38.84 14.66 -52.43
N ARG A 220 38.96 15.08 -53.69
CA ARG A 220 39.64 14.36 -54.79
C ARG A 220 40.63 15.32 -55.42
#